data_AF-A0A940YNU5-F1
#
_entry.id   AF-A0A940YNU5-F1
#
_cell.length_a   1.000
_cell.length_b   1.000
_cell.length_c   1.000
_cell.angle_alpha   90.00
_cell.angle_beta   90.00
_cell.angle_gamma   90.00
#
_symmetry.space_group_name_H-M   'P 1'
#
loop_
_entity.id
_entity.type
_entity.pdbx_description
1 polymer ?
#
loop_
_entity_poly.entity_id
_entity_poly.type
_entity_poly.pdbx_seq_one_letter_code
_entity_poly.pdbx_strand_id
1 'polypeptide(L)'
;MAPFLRYTIISVLVLVAALASYVAGVTVGRTQSREAIPGLLASVQADLALNHIVRLRELESDLARGCSNEVLAKLRFDLHTQMYVLSSLYKEHKGTWVVESIAKREPTMPEQLEQFRKAHDAWTEPKCTK
;
A
#
# COMPACT_ATOMS: atom_id res chain seq x y z
N MET A 1 -41.04 50.57 3.57
CA MET A 1 -39.75 49.86 3.46
C MET A 1 -40.01 48.42 3.10
N ALA A 2 -39.55 47.99 1.93
CA ALA A 2 -40.05 46.80 1.24
C ALA A 2 -39.60 45.48 1.92
N PRO A 3 -40.54 44.57 2.26
CA PRO A 3 -40.23 43.27 2.88
C PRO A 3 -39.30 42.40 2.02
N PHE A 4 -39.29 42.61 0.70
CA PHE A 4 -38.42 41.93 -0.27
C PHE A 4 -36.93 42.08 0.01
N LEU A 5 -36.48 43.23 0.53
CA LEU A 5 -35.06 43.45 0.85
C LEU A 5 -34.61 42.62 2.06
N ARG A 6 -35.52 42.36 3.01
CA ARG A 6 -35.22 41.54 4.20
C ARG A 6 -35.11 40.06 3.82
N TYR A 7 -35.98 39.56 2.94
CA TYR A 7 -35.93 38.17 2.50
C TYR A 7 -34.69 37.85 1.66
N THR A 8 -34.21 38.78 0.82
CA THR A 8 -32.95 38.61 0.07
C THR A 8 -31.73 38.64 0.97
N ILE A 9 -31.69 39.49 2.00
CA ILE A 9 -30.57 39.50 2.95
C ILE A 9 -30.54 38.19 3.75
N ILE A 10 -31.69 37.69 4.20
CA ILE A 10 -31.78 36.43 4.94
C ILE A 10 -31.38 35.24 4.07
N SER A 11 -31.81 35.18 2.80
CA SER A 11 -31.44 34.08 1.92
C SER A 11 -29.95 34.07 1.57
N VAL A 12 -29.33 35.25 1.39
CA VAL A 12 -27.88 35.37 1.18
C VAL A 12 -27.12 34.91 2.42
N LEU A 13 -27.54 35.30 3.61
CA LEU A 13 -26.91 34.86 4.87
C LEU A 13 -26.99 33.34 5.06
N VAL A 14 -28.14 32.73 4.76
CA VAL A 14 -28.31 31.27 4.84
C VAL A 14 -27.41 30.56 3.82
N LEU A 15 -27.33 31.08 2.59
CA LEU A 15 -26.47 30.52 1.55
C LEU A 15 -24.98 30.58 1.95
N VAL A 16 -24.55 31.71 2.52
CA VAL A 16 -23.16 31.90 2.99
C VAL A 16 -22.86 30.97 4.17
N ALA A 17 -23.78 30.80 5.10
CA ALA A 17 -23.62 29.87 6.21
C ALA A 17 -23.52 28.41 5.73
N ALA A 18 -24.35 28.02 4.77
CA ALA A 18 -24.30 26.69 4.16
C ALA A 18 -22.95 26.44 3.46
N LEU A 19 -22.49 27.40 2.65
CA LEU A 19 -21.18 27.33 1.99
C LEU A 19 -20.03 27.26 2.99
N ALA A 20 -20.05 28.08 4.04
CA ALA A 20 -19.02 28.08 5.08
C ALA A 20 -18.96 26.74 5.82
N SER A 21 -20.13 26.18 6.17
CA SER A 21 -20.21 24.86 6.84
C SER A 21 -19.73 23.72 5.95
N TYR A 22 -20.03 23.75 4.65
CA TYR A 22 -19.52 22.77 3.69
C TYR A 22 -18.01 22.85 3.54
N VAL A 23 -17.45 24.06 3.38
CA VAL A 23 -16.00 24.27 3.28
C VAL A 23 -15.29 23.84 4.56
N ALA A 24 -15.82 24.19 5.72
CA ALA A 24 -15.29 23.74 7.01
C ALA A 24 -15.32 22.21 7.12
N GLY A 25 -16.44 21.56 6.79
CA GLY A 25 -16.58 20.10 6.83
C GLY A 25 -15.59 19.37 5.91
N VAL A 26 -15.41 19.86 4.68
CA VAL A 26 -14.42 19.30 3.73
C VAL A 26 -12.99 19.50 4.24
N THR A 27 -12.70 20.64 4.87
CA THR A 27 -11.35 20.96 5.38
C THR A 27 -11.00 20.11 6.61
N VAL A 28 -11.96 19.94 7.53
CA VAL A 28 -11.82 19.06 8.70
C VAL A 28 -11.71 17.60 8.27
N GLY A 29 -12.54 17.13 7.34
CA GLY A 29 -12.43 15.75 6.82
C GLY A 29 -11.09 15.47 6.12
N ARG A 30 -10.56 16.44 5.37
CA ARG A 30 -9.24 16.31 4.72
C ARG A 30 -8.07 16.34 5.69
N THR A 31 -8.14 17.16 6.75
CA THR A 31 -7.09 17.22 7.77
C THR A 31 -7.09 15.95 8.62
N GLN A 32 -8.25 15.49 9.06
CA GLN A 32 -8.38 14.22 9.80
C GLN A 32 -7.87 13.02 8.98
N SER A 33 -8.18 12.96 7.69
CA SER A 33 -7.65 11.90 6.81
C SER A 33 -6.13 11.99 6.65
N ARG A 34 -5.57 13.20 6.57
CA ARG A 34 -4.11 13.40 6.49
C ARG A 34 -3.37 13.04 7.77
N GLU A 35 -4.01 13.15 8.93
CA GLU A 35 -3.41 12.79 10.22
C GLU A 35 -3.50 11.28 10.50
N ALA A 36 -4.53 10.59 10.01
CA ALA A 36 -4.71 9.15 10.20
C ALA A 36 -3.80 8.30 9.29
N ILE A 37 -3.53 8.74 8.06
CA ILE A 37 -2.74 7.98 7.07
C ILE A 37 -1.30 7.70 7.54
N PRO A 38 -0.53 8.65 8.09
CA PRO A 38 0.83 8.40 8.57
C PRO A 38 0.89 7.36 9.69
N GLY A 39 -0.07 7.38 10.63
CA GLY A 39 -0.14 6.40 11.71
C GLY A 39 -0.40 4.99 11.20
N LEU A 40 -1.35 4.84 10.26
CA LEU A 40 -1.62 3.56 9.61
C LEU A 40 -0.43 3.08 8.77
N LEU A 41 0.22 3.98 8.04
CA LEU A 41 1.40 3.63 7.26
C LEU A 41 2.53 3.14 8.17
N ALA A 42 2.78 3.83 9.29
CA ALA A 42 3.80 3.45 10.26
C ALA A 42 3.50 2.08 10.89
N SER A 43 2.24 1.79 11.24
CA SER A 43 1.88 0.47 11.78
C SER A 43 2.07 -0.64 10.75
N VAL A 44 1.63 -0.43 9.50
CA VAL A 44 1.83 -1.40 8.42
C VAL A 44 3.33 -1.62 8.15
N GLN A 45 4.13 -0.56 8.15
CA GLN A 45 5.59 -0.66 7.99
C GLN A 45 6.24 -1.40 9.16
N ALA A 46 5.81 -1.17 10.40
CA ALA A 46 6.31 -1.87 11.57
C ALA A 46 5.96 -3.37 11.52
N ASP A 47 4.72 -3.72 11.19
CA ASP A 47 4.29 -5.12 11.06
C ASP A 47 5.04 -5.85 9.93
N LEU A 48 5.21 -5.19 8.78
CA LEU A 48 6.01 -5.73 7.67
C LEU A 48 7.47 -5.95 8.09
N ALA A 49 8.07 -5.01 8.80
CA ALA A 49 9.45 -5.13 9.27
C ALA A 49 9.61 -6.26 10.30
N LEU A 50 8.66 -6.40 11.25
CA LEU A 50 8.67 -7.47 12.24
C LEU A 50 8.52 -8.84 11.59
N ASN A 51 7.56 -8.99 10.66
CA ASN A 51 7.38 -10.22 9.90
C ASN A 51 8.64 -10.59 9.11
N HIS A 52 9.31 -9.59 8.51
CA HIS A 52 10.56 -9.81 7.80
C HIS A 52 11.69 -10.29 8.74
N ILE A 53 11.83 -9.70 9.92
CA ILE A 53 12.83 -10.12 10.92
C ILE A 53 12.57 -11.57 11.38
N VAL A 54 11.32 -11.92 11.68
CA VAL A 54 10.95 -13.29 12.07
C VAL A 54 11.31 -14.28 10.96
N ARG A 55 10.98 -13.94 9.71
CA ARG A 55 11.31 -14.76 8.54
C ARG A 55 12.81 -14.94 8.37
N LEU A 56 13.60 -13.87 8.49
CA LEU A 56 15.06 -13.97 8.38
C LEU A 56 15.68 -14.85 9.48
N ARG A 57 15.20 -14.76 10.72
CA ARG A 57 15.65 -15.62 11.82
C ARG A 57 15.31 -17.10 11.58
N GLU A 58 14.14 -17.37 10.99
CA GLU A 58 13.76 -18.72 10.59
C GLU A 58 14.74 -19.28 9.54
N LEU A 59 15.02 -18.49 8.49
CA LEU A 59 15.96 -18.88 7.43
C LEU A 59 17.39 -19.05 7.97
N GLU A 60 17.83 -18.18 8.87
CA GLU A 60 19.12 -18.29 9.56
C GLU A 60 19.20 -19.58 10.38
N SER A 61 18.14 -19.91 11.12
CA SER A 61 18.05 -21.15 11.90
C SER A 61 18.06 -22.40 11.02
N ASP A 62 17.33 -22.39 9.90
CA ASP A 62 17.32 -23.50 8.94
C ASP A 62 18.69 -23.64 8.26
N LEU A 63 19.36 -22.54 7.94
CA LEU A 63 20.69 -22.54 7.35
C LEU A 63 21.74 -23.08 8.33
N ALA A 64 21.68 -22.69 9.60
CA ALA A 64 22.54 -23.20 10.67
C ALA A 64 22.38 -24.71 10.88
N ARG A 65 21.19 -25.26 10.64
CA ARG A 65 20.90 -26.71 10.65
C ARG A 65 21.30 -27.43 9.35
N GLY A 66 21.84 -26.72 8.37
CA GLY A 66 22.24 -27.29 7.08
C GLY A 66 21.07 -27.68 6.18
N CYS A 67 19.93 -26.97 6.30
CA CYS A 67 18.73 -27.11 5.47
C CYS A 67 18.72 -26.05 4.34
N SER A 68 19.79 -26.02 3.53
CA SER A 68 19.97 -24.99 2.49
C SER A 68 18.95 -25.08 1.36
N ASN A 69 18.47 -26.29 1.04
CA ASN A 69 17.50 -26.50 -0.04
C ASN A 69 16.12 -25.97 0.37
N GLU A 70 15.72 -26.20 1.62
CA GLU A 70 14.49 -25.71 2.21
C GLU A 70 14.49 -24.19 2.30
N VAL A 71 15.60 -23.60 2.77
CA VAL A 71 15.82 -22.13 2.79
C VAL A 71 15.67 -21.55 1.39
N LEU A 72 16.34 -22.15 0.39
CA LEU A 72 16.30 -21.67 -0.99
C LEU A 72 14.90 -21.79 -1.60
N ALA A 73 14.15 -22.84 -1.26
CA ALA A 73 12.77 -23.00 -1.67
C ALA A 73 11.85 -21.93 -1.03
N LYS A 74 12.00 -21.65 0.27
CA LYS A 74 11.30 -20.55 0.97
C LYS A 74 11.60 -19.19 0.34
N LEU A 75 12.89 -18.89 0.10
CA LEU A 75 13.31 -17.64 -0.53
C LEU A 75 12.73 -17.45 -1.94
N ARG A 76 12.72 -18.51 -2.76
CA ARG A 76 12.11 -18.46 -4.10
C ARG A 76 10.62 -18.19 -4.03
N PHE A 77 9.92 -18.81 -3.09
CA PHE A 77 8.49 -18.56 -2.88
C PHE A 77 8.22 -17.13 -2.41
N ASP A 78 9.01 -16.62 -1.45
CA ASP A 78 8.87 -15.25 -0.95
C ASP A 78 9.12 -14.22 -2.07
N LEU A 79 10.18 -14.41 -2.86
CA LEU A 79 10.47 -13.58 -4.05
C LEU A 79 9.33 -13.64 -5.07
N HIS A 80 8.80 -14.83 -5.35
CA HIS A 80 7.68 -14.99 -6.27
C HIS A 80 6.43 -14.26 -5.76
N THR A 81 6.15 -14.33 -4.45
CA THR A 81 5.02 -13.63 -3.83
C THR A 81 5.18 -12.11 -3.94
N GLN A 82 6.38 -11.60 -3.65
CA GLN A 82 6.68 -10.18 -3.80
C GLN A 82 6.57 -9.70 -5.25
N MET A 83 7.08 -10.49 -6.21
CA MET A 83 6.94 -10.20 -7.63
C MET A 83 5.49 -10.23 -8.09
N TYR A 84 4.65 -11.11 -7.53
CA TYR A 84 3.22 -11.12 -7.81
C TYR A 84 2.54 -9.84 -7.34
N VAL A 85 2.78 -9.42 -6.09
CA VAL A 85 2.24 -8.17 -5.53
C VAL A 85 2.72 -6.98 -6.35
N LEU A 86 4.02 -6.92 -6.64
CA LEU A 86 4.60 -5.83 -7.43
C LEU A 86 4.05 -5.81 -8.86
N SER A 87 3.83 -6.97 -9.48
CA SER A 87 3.22 -7.08 -10.82
C SER A 87 1.77 -6.60 -10.81
N SER A 88 1.01 -6.95 -9.77
CA SER A 88 -0.37 -6.48 -9.60
C SER A 88 -0.43 -4.97 -9.47
N LEU A 89 0.40 -4.39 -8.59
CA LEU A 89 0.48 -2.94 -8.40
C LEU A 89 0.95 -2.22 -9.67
N TYR A 90 1.95 -2.77 -10.36
CA TYR A 90 2.43 -2.23 -11.63
C TYR A 90 1.35 -2.21 -12.70
N LYS A 91 0.56 -3.29 -12.82
CA LYS A 91 -0.54 -3.41 -13.79
C LYS A 91 -1.72 -2.51 -13.44
N GLU A 92 -2.03 -2.36 -12.15
CA GLU A 92 -3.12 -1.50 -11.66
C GLU A 92 -2.80 -0.01 -11.78
N HIS A 93 -1.55 0.39 -11.51
CA HIS A 93 -1.12 1.79 -11.48
C HIS A 93 -0.21 2.17 -12.66
N LYS A 94 -0.47 1.60 -13.84
CA LYS A 94 0.24 1.97 -15.07
C LYS A 94 0.23 3.48 -15.30
N GLY A 95 1.39 4.04 -15.65
CA GLY A 95 1.55 5.47 -15.94
C GLY A 95 1.60 6.38 -14.71
N THR A 96 1.73 5.83 -13.50
CA THR A 96 1.97 6.61 -12.27
C THR A 96 3.46 6.71 -11.95
N TRP A 97 3.82 7.63 -11.04
CA TRP A 97 5.19 7.82 -10.52
C TRP A 97 5.82 6.52 -9.97
N VAL A 98 5.01 5.54 -9.55
CA VAL A 98 5.46 4.24 -9.06
C VAL A 98 6.15 3.45 -10.18
N VAL A 99 5.57 3.46 -11.39
CA VAL A 99 6.12 2.79 -12.57
C VAL A 99 7.43 3.44 -13.02
N GLU A 100 7.48 4.76 -13.03
CA GLU A 100 8.70 5.51 -13.34
C GLU A 100 9.82 5.24 -12.32
N SER A 101 9.46 5.15 -11.04
CA SER A 101 10.40 4.85 -9.96
C SER A 101 10.98 3.44 -10.07
N ILE A 102 10.17 2.47 -10.48
CA ILE A 102 10.63 1.09 -10.74
C ILE A 102 11.59 1.08 -11.93
N ALA A 103 11.20 1.65 -13.07
CA ALA A 103 12.02 1.68 -14.28
C ALA A 103 13.36 2.43 -14.07
N LYS A 104 13.37 3.46 -13.23
CA LYS A 104 14.59 4.21 -12.88
C LYS A 104 15.57 3.39 -12.04
N ARG A 105 15.07 2.54 -11.14
CA ARG A 105 15.92 1.70 -10.27
C ARG A 105 16.34 0.41 -10.96
N GLU A 106 15.42 -0.21 -11.70
CA GLU A 106 15.60 -1.50 -12.36
C GLU A 106 14.98 -1.45 -13.77
N PRO A 107 15.75 -1.10 -14.82
CA PRO A 107 15.22 -0.87 -16.16
C PRO A 107 14.56 -2.09 -16.82
N THR A 108 14.95 -3.30 -16.41
CA THR A 108 14.41 -4.56 -16.94
C THR A 108 13.18 -5.06 -16.17
N MET A 109 12.91 -4.49 -15.00
CA MET A 109 11.80 -4.90 -14.13
C MET A 109 10.41 -4.66 -14.75
N PRO A 110 10.13 -3.54 -15.45
CA PRO A 110 8.83 -3.31 -16.08
C PRO A 110 8.39 -4.45 -16.99
N GLU A 111 9.28 -4.93 -17.88
CA GLU A 111 8.98 -6.03 -18.80
C GLU A 111 8.71 -7.33 -18.05
N GLN A 112 9.51 -7.64 -17.03
CA GLN A 112 9.31 -8.81 -16.18
C GLN A 112 7.97 -8.77 -15.46
N LEU A 113 7.60 -7.62 -14.89
CA LEU A 113 6.33 -7.43 -14.17
C LEU A 113 5.12 -7.51 -15.11
N GLU A 114 5.26 -7.06 -16.35
CA GLU A 114 4.20 -7.14 -17.35
C GLU A 114 3.88 -8.59 -17.73
N GLN A 115 4.92 -9.38 -17.95
CA GLN A 115 4.83 -10.79 -18.34
C GLN A 115 4.61 -11.73 -17.15
N PHE A 116 4.80 -11.25 -15.92
CA PHE A 116 4.68 -12.06 -14.71
C PHE A 116 3.30 -12.69 -14.57
N ARG A 117 3.28 -14.00 -14.28
CA ARG A 117 2.08 -14.79 -13.99
C ARG A 117 2.26 -15.48 -12.66
N LYS A 118 1.17 -15.56 -11.89
CA LYS A 118 1.15 -16.27 -10.62
C LYS A 118 1.39 -17.77 -10.88
N ALA A 119 2.42 -18.37 -10.28
CA ALA A 119 2.54 -19.81 -10.19
C ALA A 119 1.54 -20.37 -9.15
N HIS A 120 1.16 -21.64 -9.31
CA HIS A 120 0.09 -22.34 -8.57
C HIS A 120 -0.03 -22.01 -7.07
N ASP A 121 -1.29 -21.95 -6.60
CA ASP A 121 -1.66 -21.63 -5.21
C ASP A 121 -1.28 -22.72 -4.18
N ALA A 122 -0.94 -23.93 -4.64
CA ALA A 122 -0.62 -25.07 -3.79
C ALA A 122 0.86 -25.03 -3.35
N TRP A 123 1.21 -24.08 -2.49
CA TRP A 123 2.50 -24.08 -1.82
C TRP A 123 2.43 -24.81 -0.48
N THR A 124 3.32 -25.77 -0.27
CA THR A 124 3.55 -26.39 1.03
C THR A 124 4.92 -25.98 1.51
N GLU A 125 4.96 -25.35 2.69
CA GLU A 125 6.22 -24.86 3.24
C GLU A 125 7.14 -26.03 3.62
N PRO A 126 8.38 -26.09 3.09
CA PRO A 126 9.32 -27.12 3.43
C PRO A 126 9.79 -26.94 4.88
N LYS A 127 9.74 -28.02 5.66
CA LYS A 127 10.22 -28.04 7.03
C LYS A 127 11.64 -28.61 7.08
N CYS A 128 12.53 -27.94 7.79
CA CYS A 128 13.82 -28.51 8.16
C CYS A 128 13.57 -29.64 9.17
N THR A 129 13.85 -30.89 8.77
CA THR A 129 13.63 -32.10 9.58
C THR A 129 14.87 -32.60 10.30
N LYS A 130 16.00 -31.90 10.17
CA LYS A 130 17.28 -32.21 10.81
C LYS A 130 17.34 -31.77 12.26
#